data_AF-A0A2V7KTM9-F1
#
_entry.id   AF-A0A2V7KTM9-F1
#
_cell.length_a   1.000
_cell.length_b   1.000
_cell.length_c   1.000
_cell.angle_alpha   90.00
_cell.angle_beta   90.00
_cell.angle_gamma   90.00
#
_symmetry.space_group_name_H-M   'P 1'
#
loop_
_entity.id
_entity.type
_entity.pdbx_description
1 polymer ?
#
loop_
_entity_poly.entity_id
_entity_poly.type
_entity_poly.pdbx_seq_one_letter_code
_entity_poly.pdbx_strand_id
1 'polypeptide(L)'
;MTVSQAIGLCPTLRLIEPDPVHYDEQFAALLSALSEVSPVVEPSELGLVYVGVDGLAGIFGSATQILAVLRQTVRQSDRPTVRLGWGFGKFVAWVAASRSKPDEAVIVPAGAERKFLASQPIAVLPLDTDIHRRLRQLNIRTLGALAALPEAAVTAQFGDVGKRLWRLAAGRIAEPVEGRVTLEPIVAALTFFTPVGECELLVHSLEQLIARAL
;
A
#
# COMPACT_ATOMS: atom_id res chain seq x y z
N MET A 1 -20.89 -9.41 -4.85
CA MET A 1 -21.44 -10.57 -5.57
C MET A 1 -21.37 -11.77 -4.65
N THR A 2 -22.44 -12.54 -4.49
CA THR A 2 -22.41 -13.75 -3.65
C THR A 2 -21.81 -14.93 -4.43
N VAL A 3 -21.32 -15.96 -3.72
CA VAL A 3 -20.79 -17.19 -4.36
C VAL A 3 -21.84 -17.84 -5.27
N SER A 4 -23.08 -17.92 -4.83
CA SER A 4 -24.19 -18.47 -5.64
C SER A 4 -24.45 -17.67 -6.91
N GLN A 5 -24.36 -16.33 -6.85
CA GLN A 5 -24.47 -15.48 -8.04
C GLN A 5 -23.31 -15.73 -9.02
N ALA A 6 -22.08 -15.90 -8.50
CA ALA A 6 -20.91 -16.18 -9.33
C ALA A 6 -21.03 -17.53 -10.07
N ILE A 7 -21.47 -18.57 -9.37
CA ILE A 7 -21.73 -19.90 -9.96
C ILE A 7 -22.83 -19.81 -11.04
N GLY A 8 -23.89 -19.06 -10.78
CA GLY A 8 -24.97 -18.84 -11.75
C GLY A 8 -24.50 -18.14 -13.04
N LEU A 9 -23.52 -17.23 -12.93
CA LEU A 9 -22.93 -16.52 -14.08
C LEU A 9 -21.86 -17.35 -14.81
N CYS A 10 -21.12 -18.20 -14.09
CA CYS A 10 -20.04 -19.01 -14.63
C CYS A 10 -20.09 -20.43 -14.03
N PRO A 11 -20.84 -21.36 -14.65
CA PRO A 11 -20.98 -22.73 -14.14
C PRO A 11 -19.68 -23.53 -14.08
N THR A 12 -18.66 -23.14 -14.86
CA THR A 12 -17.33 -23.78 -14.89
C THR A 12 -16.35 -23.17 -13.89
N LEU A 13 -16.78 -22.22 -13.06
CA LEU A 13 -15.96 -21.60 -12.03
C LEU A 13 -15.42 -22.64 -11.05
N ARG A 14 -14.12 -22.58 -10.77
CA ARG A 14 -13.48 -23.35 -9.69
C ARG A 14 -13.41 -22.49 -8.44
N LEU A 15 -13.97 -23.00 -7.34
CA LEU A 15 -13.80 -22.41 -6.02
C LEU A 15 -12.52 -22.93 -5.40
N ILE A 16 -11.72 -22.02 -4.87
CA ILE A 16 -10.51 -22.32 -4.11
C ILE A 16 -10.74 -21.76 -2.71
N GLU A 17 -10.43 -22.56 -1.68
CA GLU A 17 -10.54 -22.11 -0.30
C GLU A 17 -9.48 -21.05 0.02
N PRO A 18 -9.82 -20.02 0.80
CA PRO A 18 -8.84 -19.03 1.22
C PRO A 18 -7.78 -19.67 2.12
N ASP A 19 -6.53 -19.28 1.92
CA ASP A 19 -5.40 -19.66 2.78
C ASP A 19 -4.76 -18.40 3.39
N PRO A 20 -5.31 -17.89 4.52
CA PRO A 20 -4.84 -16.66 5.13
C PRO A 20 -3.38 -16.73 5.56
N VAL A 21 -2.92 -17.91 6.03
CA VAL A 21 -1.54 -18.11 6.48
C VAL A 21 -0.58 -17.92 5.31
N HIS A 22 -0.88 -18.55 4.17
CA HIS A 22 -0.09 -18.37 2.96
C HIS A 22 -0.07 -16.91 2.49
N TYR A 23 -1.21 -16.20 2.55
CA TYR A 23 -1.27 -14.79 2.12
C TYR A 23 -0.42 -13.88 2.99
N ASP A 24 -0.47 -14.07 4.31
CA ASP A 24 0.31 -13.30 5.27
C ASP A 24 1.81 -13.56 5.11
N GLU A 25 2.21 -14.83 4.92
CA GLU A 25 3.61 -15.21 4.66
C GLU A 25 4.14 -14.57 3.38
N GLN A 26 3.39 -14.65 2.27
CA GLN A 26 3.78 -14.06 0.99
C GLN A 26 3.83 -12.53 1.06
N PHE A 27 2.89 -11.91 1.77
CA PHE A 27 2.88 -10.46 1.97
C PHE A 27 4.03 -10.01 2.85
N ALA A 28 4.37 -10.74 3.92
CA ALA A 28 5.53 -10.46 4.75
C ALA A 28 6.85 -10.55 3.97
N ALA A 29 7.00 -11.57 3.12
CA ALA A 29 8.16 -11.72 2.24
C ALA A 29 8.28 -10.53 1.26
N LEU A 30 7.16 -10.11 0.65
CA LEU A 30 7.12 -8.92 -0.20
C LEU A 30 7.56 -7.66 0.56
N LEU A 31 7.05 -7.45 1.77
CA LEU A 31 7.41 -6.29 2.59
C LEU A 31 8.90 -6.30 2.95
N SER A 32 9.48 -7.47 3.25
CA SER A 32 10.91 -7.61 3.50
C SER A 32 11.72 -7.21 2.26
N ALA A 33 11.36 -7.74 1.09
CA ALA A 33 12.05 -7.42 -0.16
C ALA A 33 11.96 -5.93 -0.53
N LEU A 34 10.80 -5.30 -0.34
CA LEU A 34 10.64 -3.86 -0.55
C LEU A 34 11.47 -3.03 0.44
N SER A 35 11.66 -3.52 1.66
CA SER A 35 12.45 -2.84 2.70
C SER A 35 13.95 -2.82 2.38
N GLU A 36 14.42 -3.70 1.50
CA GLU A 36 15.79 -3.64 0.96
C GLU A 36 15.98 -2.49 -0.05
N VAL A 37 14.89 -2.06 -0.70
CA VAL A 37 14.91 -0.97 -1.68
C VAL A 37 14.70 0.39 -1.02
N SER A 38 13.78 0.47 -0.05
CA SER A 38 13.48 1.70 0.68
C SER A 38 13.28 1.42 2.17
N PRO A 39 13.84 2.26 3.07
CA PRO A 39 13.52 2.15 4.49
C PRO A 39 12.09 2.62 4.83
N VAL A 40 11.39 3.27 3.91
CA VAL A 40 10.04 3.82 4.13
C VAL A 40 9.03 2.96 3.38
N VAL A 41 8.52 1.93 4.04
CA VAL A 41 7.51 1.00 3.49
C VAL A 41 6.27 0.98 4.39
N GLU A 42 5.10 1.27 3.82
CA GLU A 42 3.81 1.30 4.53
C GLU A 42 2.86 0.25 3.91
N PRO A 43 2.58 -0.87 4.59
CA PRO A 43 1.52 -1.78 4.17
C PRO A 43 0.14 -1.16 4.39
N SER A 44 -0.76 -1.29 3.40
CA SER A 44 -2.15 -0.80 3.51
C SER A 44 -3.15 -1.94 3.66
N GLU A 45 -3.10 -2.91 2.76
CA GLU A 45 -3.90 -4.14 2.76
C GLU A 45 -3.13 -5.22 2.00
N LEU A 46 -3.55 -6.48 2.08
CA LEU A 46 -2.89 -7.57 1.35
C LEU A 46 -2.79 -7.23 -0.14
N GLY A 47 -1.56 -7.19 -0.65
CA GLY A 47 -1.27 -6.84 -2.04
C GLY A 47 -1.17 -5.34 -2.36
N LEU A 48 -1.35 -4.45 -1.37
CA LEU A 48 -1.17 -3.01 -1.53
C LEU A 48 -0.16 -2.44 -0.52
N VAL A 49 0.93 -1.89 -1.06
CA VAL A 49 2.03 -1.31 -0.29
C VAL A 49 2.39 0.06 -0.86
N TYR A 50 2.58 1.04 0.02
CA TYR A 50 3.17 2.33 -0.34
C TYR A 50 4.66 2.31 -0.03
N VAL A 51 5.46 2.85 -0.93
CA VAL A 51 6.92 2.95 -0.79
C VAL A 51 7.31 4.41 -0.89
N GLY A 52 7.93 4.94 0.16
CA GLY A 52 8.56 6.26 0.16
C GLY A 52 9.81 6.22 -0.72
N VAL A 53 9.95 7.19 -1.60
CA VAL A 53 11.03 7.23 -2.61
C VAL A 53 11.92 8.46 -2.48
N ASP A 54 11.69 9.27 -1.44
CA ASP A 54 12.51 10.43 -1.13
C ASP A 54 13.97 10.00 -0.90
N GLY A 55 14.91 10.69 -1.56
CA GLY A 55 16.34 10.38 -1.49
C GLY A 55 16.82 9.20 -2.36
N LEU A 56 15.93 8.31 -2.81
CA LEU A 56 16.31 7.14 -3.63
C LEU A 56 16.90 7.52 -4.99
N ALA A 57 16.62 8.73 -5.47
CA ALA A 57 17.16 9.21 -6.73
C ALA A 57 18.69 9.26 -6.78
N GLY A 58 19.36 9.43 -5.63
CA GLY A 58 20.83 9.39 -5.54
C GLY A 58 21.42 7.98 -5.69
N ILE A 59 20.62 6.94 -5.47
CA ILE A 59 21.05 5.53 -5.50
C ILE A 59 20.63 4.88 -6.82
N PHE A 60 19.36 5.02 -7.19
CA PHE A 60 18.76 4.31 -8.32
C PHE A 60 18.48 5.20 -9.54
N GLY A 61 18.57 6.52 -9.41
CA GLY A 61 18.37 7.48 -10.50
C GLY A 61 16.92 7.96 -10.66
N SER A 62 16.42 7.98 -11.89
CA SER A 62 15.10 8.54 -12.21
C SER A 62 13.95 7.74 -11.60
N ALA A 63 12.75 8.36 -11.55
CA ALA A 63 11.52 7.67 -11.15
C ALA A 63 11.27 6.38 -11.95
N THR A 64 11.56 6.38 -13.24
CA THR A 64 11.42 5.18 -14.09
C THR A 64 12.40 4.07 -13.70
N GLN A 65 13.62 4.42 -13.30
CA GLN A 65 14.62 3.45 -12.81
C GLN A 65 14.22 2.88 -11.44
N ILE A 66 13.77 3.72 -10.51
CA ILE A 66 13.27 3.28 -9.20
C ILE A 66 12.08 2.33 -9.37
N LEU A 67 11.12 2.67 -10.24
CA LEU A 67 9.98 1.79 -10.55
C LEU A 67 10.41 0.47 -11.19
N ALA A 68 11.47 0.46 -12.00
CA ALA A 68 12.03 -0.77 -12.55
C ALA A 68 12.65 -1.66 -11.48
N VAL A 69 13.38 -1.07 -10.52
CA VAL A 69 13.92 -1.79 -9.35
C VAL A 69 12.79 -2.39 -8.53
N LEU A 70 11.79 -1.59 -8.14
CA LEU A 70 10.63 -2.07 -7.37
C LEU A 70 9.88 -3.20 -8.11
N ARG A 71 9.67 -3.07 -9.42
CA ARG A 71 9.06 -4.14 -10.23
C ARG A 71 9.88 -5.43 -10.15
N GLN A 72 11.20 -5.33 -10.25
CA GLN A 72 12.09 -6.49 -10.22
C GLN A 72 12.08 -7.16 -8.85
N THR A 73 12.10 -6.38 -7.77
CA THR A 73 11.97 -6.87 -6.39
C THR A 73 10.69 -7.67 -6.20
N VAL A 74 9.54 -7.12 -6.64
CA VAL A 74 8.24 -7.82 -6.55
C VAL A 74 8.21 -9.10 -7.38
N ARG A 75 8.85 -9.12 -8.56
CA ARG A 75 8.89 -10.30 -9.43
C ARG A 75 9.66 -11.48 -8.84
N GLN A 76 10.63 -11.22 -7.97
CA GLN A 76 11.42 -12.26 -7.30
C GLN A 76 10.60 -13.00 -6.22
N SER A 77 9.57 -12.34 -5.67
CA SER A 77 8.60 -12.92 -4.75
C SER A 77 7.49 -13.65 -5.52
N ASP A 78 7.77 -14.86 -6.02
CA ASP A 78 6.82 -15.84 -6.58
C ASP A 78 5.59 -15.32 -7.39
N ARG A 79 5.86 -14.32 -8.25
CA ARG A 79 5.07 -13.83 -9.40
C ARG A 79 3.59 -13.40 -9.19
N PRO A 80 3.30 -12.36 -8.41
CA PRO A 80 2.15 -11.51 -8.71
C PRO A 80 2.51 -10.51 -9.83
N THR A 81 1.66 -10.41 -10.86
CA THR A 81 1.67 -9.25 -11.77
C THR A 81 1.44 -7.99 -10.95
N VAL A 82 2.28 -6.96 -11.12
CA VAL A 82 2.22 -5.77 -10.28
C VAL A 82 1.69 -4.57 -11.04
N ARG A 83 0.88 -3.75 -10.37
CA ARG A 83 0.45 -2.45 -10.87
C ARG A 83 1.20 -1.37 -10.11
N LEU A 84 1.89 -0.50 -10.83
CA LEU A 84 2.72 0.53 -10.21
C LEU A 84 2.18 1.93 -10.49
N GLY A 85 2.22 2.77 -9.46
CA GLY A 85 1.81 4.17 -9.54
C GLY A 85 2.82 5.05 -8.85
N TRP A 86 3.14 6.17 -9.48
CA TRP A 86 4.03 7.18 -8.92
C TRP A 86 3.31 8.53 -8.92
N GLY A 87 3.37 9.23 -7.80
CA GLY A 87 2.77 10.55 -7.65
C GLY A 87 3.12 11.18 -6.32
N PHE A 88 2.81 12.46 -6.18
CA PHE A 88 3.03 13.20 -4.94
C PHE A 88 1.95 12.82 -3.89
N GLY A 89 2.36 12.13 -2.84
CA GLY A 89 1.50 11.61 -1.78
C GLY A 89 0.78 10.30 -2.13
N LYS A 90 0.31 9.60 -1.09
CA LYS A 90 -0.29 8.27 -1.19
C LYS A 90 -1.48 8.21 -2.14
N PHE A 91 -2.42 9.15 -2.04
CA PHE A 91 -3.64 9.13 -2.85
C PHE A 91 -3.35 9.20 -4.35
N VAL A 92 -2.49 10.12 -4.80
CA VAL A 92 -2.15 10.25 -6.23
C VAL A 92 -1.43 9.01 -6.74
N ALA A 93 -0.47 8.48 -5.96
CA ALA A 93 0.26 7.27 -6.30
C ALA A 93 -0.68 6.05 -6.40
N TRP A 94 -1.60 5.87 -5.45
CA TRP A 94 -2.58 4.78 -5.50
C TRP A 94 -3.54 4.92 -6.67
N VAL A 95 -4.07 6.11 -6.95
CA VAL A 95 -4.93 6.33 -8.12
C VAL A 95 -4.16 6.00 -9.40
N ALA A 96 -2.89 6.43 -9.53
CA ALA A 96 -2.03 6.07 -10.65
C ALA A 96 -1.86 4.55 -10.78
N ALA A 97 -1.57 3.84 -9.68
CA ALA A 97 -1.43 2.38 -9.68
C ALA A 97 -2.73 1.69 -10.12
N SER A 98 -3.88 2.12 -9.59
CA SER A 98 -5.20 1.56 -9.93
C SER A 98 -5.54 1.68 -11.43
N ARG A 99 -4.97 2.68 -12.12
CA ARG A 99 -5.16 2.96 -13.55
C ARG A 99 -4.09 2.34 -14.44
N SER A 100 -2.99 1.88 -13.87
CA SER A 100 -1.97 1.14 -14.62
C SER A 100 -2.51 -0.22 -15.06
N LYS A 101 -1.99 -0.70 -16.18
CA LYS A 101 -2.18 -2.11 -16.57
C LYS A 101 -1.24 -3.00 -15.74
N PRO A 102 -1.54 -4.30 -15.63
CA PRO A 102 -0.58 -5.25 -15.06
C PRO A 102 0.80 -5.10 -15.69
N ASP A 103 1.83 -5.08 -14.85
CA ASP A 103 3.25 -4.88 -15.15
C ASP A 103 3.66 -3.51 -15.72
N GLU A 104 2.71 -2.59 -15.93
CA GLU A 104 2.97 -1.22 -16.33
C GLU A 104 3.05 -0.28 -15.10
N ALA A 105 3.55 0.94 -15.34
CA ALA A 105 3.57 1.99 -14.34
C ALA A 105 2.93 3.27 -14.90
N VAL A 106 2.16 3.97 -14.07
CA VAL A 106 1.66 5.32 -14.37
C VAL A 106 2.41 6.31 -13.49
N ILE A 107 3.06 7.30 -14.11
CA ILE A 107 3.79 8.36 -13.42
C ILE A 107 3.01 9.66 -13.54
N VAL A 108 2.70 10.26 -12.40
CA VAL A 108 2.11 11.59 -12.28
C VAL A 108 3.21 12.55 -11.84
N PRO A 109 3.71 13.42 -12.73
CA PRO A 109 4.73 14.41 -12.38
C PRO A 109 4.24 15.37 -11.31
N ALA A 110 5.17 15.89 -10.51
CA ALA A 110 4.87 16.95 -9.55
C ALA A 110 4.23 18.16 -10.24
N GLY A 111 3.15 18.68 -9.67
CA GLY A 111 2.35 19.78 -10.22
C GLY A 111 1.31 19.35 -11.27
N ALA A 112 1.31 18.09 -11.72
CA ALA A 112 0.33 17.56 -12.66
C ALA A 112 -0.85 16.83 -11.96
N GLU A 113 -0.86 16.77 -10.63
CA GLU A 113 -1.80 15.98 -9.83
C GLU A 113 -3.23 16.39 -10.09
N ARG A 114 -3.53 17.69 -10.03
CA ARG A 114 -4.88 18.21 -10.27
C ARG A 114 -5.40 17.83 -11.65
N LYS A 115 -4.55 17.91 -12.69
CA LYS A 115 -4.91 17.58 -14.06
C LYS A 115 -5.17 16.08 -14.20
N PHE A 116 -4.30 15.25 -13.63
CA PHE A 116 -4.43 13.80 -13.64
C PHE A 116 -5.68 13.32 -12.89
N LEU A 117 -5.95 13.90 -11.72
CA LEU A 117 -7.09 13.55 -10.88
C LEU A 117 -8.42 13.99 -11.49
N ALA A 118 -8.47 15.12 -12.21
CA ALA A 118 -9.72 15.67 -12.73
C ALA A 118 -10.55 14.69 -13.58
N SER A 119 -9.90 13.84 -14.37
CA SER A 119 -10.57 12.83 -15.22
C SER A 119 -10.95 11.55 -14.49
N GLN A 120 -10.54 11.38 -13.23
CA GLN A 120 -10.76 10.15 -12.48
C GLN A 120 -12.21 10.08 -11.97
N PRO A 121 -12.81 8.88 -11.93
CA PRO A 121 -14.17 8.72 -11.42
C PRO A 121 -14.20 8.97 -9.92
N ILE A 122 -15.32 9.53 -9.44
CA ILE A 122 -15.53 9.86 -8.02
C ILE A 122 -15.35 8.65 -7.09
N ALA A 123 -15.59 7.44 -7.61
CA ALA A 123 -15.47 6.18 -6.89
C ALA A 123 -14.05 5.83 -6.42
N VAL A 124 -13.01 6.54 -6.89
CA VAL A 124 -11.65 6.35 -6.35
C VAL A 124 -11.47 7.01 -4.99
N LEU A 125 -12.32 7.96 -4.61
CA LEU A 125 -12.23 8.53 -3.28
C LEU A 125 -12.63 7.49 -2.22
N PRO A 126 -12.04 7.55 -1.01
CA PRO A 126 -12.47 6.75 0.13
C PRO A 126 -13.83 7.27 0.64
N LEU A 127 -14.90 6.91 -0.06
CA LEU A 127 -16.26 7.41 0.18
C LEU A 127 -17.09 6.41 0.98
N ASP A 128 -17.87 6.93 1.92
CA ASP A 128 -19.00 6.19 2.47
C ASP A 128 -20.09 6.01 1.41
N THR A 129 -20.81 4.90 1.51
CA THR A 129 -21.89 4.53 0.58
C THR A 129 -22.94 5.64 0.42
N ASP A 130 -23.26 6.35 1.51
CA ASP A 130 -24.23 7.45 1.48
C ASP A 130 -23.69 8.68 0.73
N ILE A 131 -22.45 9.09 1.00
CA ILE A 131 -21.81 10.22 0.31
C ILE A 131 -21.70 9.91 -1.20
N HIS A 132 -21.27 8.69 -1.56
CA HIS A 132 -21.20 8.27 -2.95
C HIS A 132 -22.56 8.34 -3.65
N ARG A 133 -23.62 7.86 -2.99
CA ARG A 133 -25.00 7.95 -3.51
C ARG A 133 -25.44 9.40 -3.73
N ARG A 134 -25.23 10.28 -2.75
CA ARG A 134 -25.60 11.70 -2.84
C ARG A 134 -24.85 12.43 -3.95
N LEU A 135 -23.53 12.21 -4.08
CA LEU A 135 -22.72 12.79 -5.16
C LEU A 135 -23.21 12.33 -6.54
N ARG A 136 -23.58 11.05 -6.69
CA ARG A 136 -24.19 10.55 -7.94
C ARG A 136 -25.55 11.20 -8.25
N GLN A 137 -26.40 11.43 -7.24
CA GLN A 137 -27.68 12.12 -7.42
C GLN A 137 -27.50 13.57 -7.89
N LEU A 138 -26.42 14.23 -7.46
CA LEU A 138 -26.00 15.55 -7.94
C LEU A 138 -25.30 15.51 -9.31
N ASN A 139 -25.26 14.35 -9.97
CA ASN A 139 -24.56 14.09 -11.23
C ASN A 139 -23.04 14.38 -11.18
N ILE A 140 -22.45 14.35 -9.99
CA ILE A 140 -20.99 14.50 -9.79
C ILE A 140 -20.35 13.13 -9.96
N ARG A 141 -19.73 12.90 -11.11
CA ARG A 141 -19.17 11.59 -11.49
C ARG A 141 -17.64 11.54 -11.51
N THR A 142 -16.97 12.68 -11.53
CA THR A 142 -15.51 12.79 -11.61
C THR A 142 -14.95 13.64 -10.48
N LEU A 143 -13.67 13.45 -10.15
CA LEU A 143 -12.99 14.30 -9.17
C LEU A 143 -12.92 15.75 -9.65
N GLY A 144 -12.77 15.98 -10.96
CA GLY A 144 -12.78 17.31 -11.54
C GLY A 144 -14.12 18.03 -11.34
N ALA A 145 -15.24 17.31 -11.47
CA ALA A 145 -16.56 17.86 -11.19
C ALA A 145 -16.74 18.22 -9.71
N LEU A 146 -16.25 17.38 -8.79
CA LEU A 146 -16.24 17.69 -7.36
C LEU A 146 -15.36 18.91 -7.05
N ALA A 147 -14.15 18.95 -7.61
CA ALA A 147 -13.18 20.02 -7.39
C ALA A 147 -13.57 21.36 -8.04
N ALA A 148 -14.53 21.35 -8.97
CA ALA A 148 -15.11 22.57 -9.55
C ALA A 148 -16.11 23.26 -8.60
N LEU A 149 -16.66 22.54 -7.62
CA LEU A 149 -17.54 23.13 -6.62
C LEU A 149 -16.72 23.94 -5.59
N PRO A 150 -17.29 25.01 -5.00
CA PRO A 150 -16.66 25.70 -3.88
C PRO A 150 -16.43 24.76 -2.68
N GLU A 151 -15.21 24.76 -2.12
CA GLU A 151 -14.86 23.94 -0.93
C GLU A 151 -15.86 24.15 0.22
N ALA A 152 -16.27 25.39 0.44
CA ALA A 152 -17.24 25.75 1.48
C ALA A 152 -18.62 25.08 1.27
N ALA A 153 -19.08 24.96 0.03
CA ALA A 153 -20.37 24.33 -0.28
C ALA A 153 -20.33 22.82 -0.03
N VAL A 154 -19.23 22.17 -0.40
CA VAL A 154 -19.03 20.72 -0.13
C VAL A 154 -18.87 20.48 1.37
N THR A 155 -18.17 21.36 2.07
CA THR A 155 -18.01 21.30 3.54
C THR A 155 -19.35 21.50 4.25
N ALA A 156 -20.17 22.45 3.82
CA ALA A 156 -21.50 22.67 4.41
C ALA A 156 -22.42 21.45 4.27
N GLN A 157 -22.32 20.73 3.14
CA GLN A 157 -23.17 19.59 2.84
C GLN A 157 -22.70 18.28 3.51
N PHE A 158 -21.39 18.07 3.63
CA PHE A 158 -20.80 16.78 4.03
C PHE A 158 -19.83 16.89 5.22
N GLY A 159 -19.74 18.07 5.86
CA GLY A 159 -18.86 18.33 7.00
C GLY A 159 -17.37 18.20 6.67
N ASP A 160 -16.58 17.87 7.69
CA ASP A 160 -15.13 17.72 7.58
C ASP A 160 -14.71 16.60 6.64
N VAL A 161 -15.50 15.53 6.55
CA VAL A 161 -15.29 14.44 5.58
C VAL A 161 -15.38 15.00 4.16
N GLY A 162 -16.42 15.80 3.86
CA GLY A 162 -16.55 16.51 2.58
C GLY A 162 -15.37 17.39 2.24
N LYS A 163 -14.89 18.16 3.22
CA LYS A 163 -13.71 19.01 3.07
C LYS A 163 -12.46 18.22 2.72
N ARG A 164 -12.20 17.11 3.43
CA ARG A 164 -11.06 16.22 3.14
C ARG A 164 -11.16 15.62 1.73
N LEU A 165 -12.33 15.09 1.36
CA LEU A 165 -12.57 14.50 0.05
C LEU A 165 -12.40 15.52 -1.10
N TRP A 166 -12.89 16.74 -0.91
CA TRP A 166 -12.71 17.82 -1.88
C TRP A 166 -11.23 18.16 -2.05
N ARG A 167 -10.47 18.26 -0.96
CA ARG A 167 -9.04 18.56 -1.01
C ARG A 167 -8.23 17.44 -1.66
N LEU A 168 -8.58 16.17 -1.42
CA LEU A 168 -8.00 15.02 -2.14
C LEU A 168 -8.31 15.11 -3.64
N ALA A 169 -9.58 15.34 -4.01
CA ALA A 169 -10.01 15.46 -5.40
C ALA A 169 -9.32 16.62 -6.14
N ALA A 170 -9.05 17.72 -5.43
CA ALA A 170 -8.35 18.89 -5.94
C ALA A 170 -6.81 18.75 -5.96
N GLY A 171 -6.26 17.65 -5.43
CA GLY A 171 -4.81 17.43 -5.29
C GLY A 171 -4.14 18.41 -4.32
N ARG A 172 -4.87 18.92 -3.31
CA ARG A 172 -4.38 19.91 -2.34
C ARG A 172 -3.83 19.31 -1.04
N ILE A 173 -4.09 18.03 -0.81
CA ILE A 173 -3.51 17.28 0.30
C ILE A 173 -2.70 16.14 -0.30
N ALA A 174 -1.48 15.99 0.21
CA ALA A 174 -0.63 14.84 -0.03
C ALA A 174 -0.27 14.25 1.32
N GLU A 175 -0.81 13.06 1.60
CA GLU A 175 -0.45 12.30 2.78
C GLU A 175 0.88 11.58 2.51
N PRO A 176 1.89 11.71 3.39
CA PRO A 176 3.18 11.07 3.19
C PRO A 176 3.06 9.55 3.37
N VAL A 177 4.07 8.82 2.90
CA VAL A 177 4.23 7.40 3.26
C VAL A 177 4.83 7.35 4.67
N GLU A 178 4.18 6.64 5.56
CA GLU A 178 4.59 6.43 6.93
C GLU A 178 5.29 5.07 7.02
N GLY A 179 6.61 5.09 7.15
CA GLY A 179 7.39 3.87 7.25
C GLY A 179 6.94 3.01 8.43
N ARG A 180 6.80 1.70 8.20
CA ARG A 180 6.56 0.73 9.27
C ARG A 180 7.63 0.86 10.35
N VAL A 181 7.22 0.79 11.61
CA VAL A 181 8.15 0.55 12.71
C VAL A 181 8.56 -0.91 12.62
N THR A 182 9.79 -1.15 12.20
CA THR A 182 10.36 -2.50 12.30
C THR A 182 10.71 -2.71 13.76
N LEU A 183 10.02 -3.63 14.43
CA LEU A 183 10.41 -4.04 15.78
C LEU A 183 11.84 -4.57 15.69
N GLU A 184 12.77 -3.95 16.42
CA GLU A 184 14.12 -4.48 16.54
C GLU A 184 13.99 -5.87 17.21
N PRO A 185 14.51 -6.94 16.58
CA PRO A 185 14.49 -8.24 17.22
C PRO A 185 15.29 -8.13 18.52
N ILE A 186 14.74 -8.66 19.61
CA ILE A 186 15.50 -8.77 20.85
C ILE A 186 16.56 -9.85 20.62
N VAL A 187 17.81 -9.44 20.48
CA VAL A 187 18.95 -10.34 20.28
C VAL A 187 19.73 -10.45 21.59
N ALA A 188 19.73 -11.66 22.17
CA ALA A 188 20.60 -12.02 23.27
C ALA A 188 21.54 -13.14 22.81
N ALA A 189 22.84 -12.98 23.06
CA ALA A 189 23.86 -13.97 22.71
C ALA A 189 24.77 -14.26 23.92
N LEU A 190 25.22 -15.52 23.99
CA LEU A 190 26.18 -16.01 24.98
C LEU A 190 27.25 -16.82 24.25
N THR A 191 28.51 -16.57 24.59
CA THR A 191 29.66 -17.28 24.01
C THR A 191 30.23 -18.22 25.06
N PHE A 192 30.39 -19.49 24.71
CA PHE A 192 31.07 -20.46 25.55
C PHE A 192 32.58 -20.41 25.28
N PHE A 193 33.39 -20.40 26.34
CA PHE A 193 34.85 -20.41 26.22
C PHE A 193 35.43 -21.77 25.83
N THR A 194 34.63 -22.83 25.95
CA THR A 194 34.95 -24.19 25.54
C THR A 194 33.77 -24.78 24.76
N PRO A 195 33.98 -25.76 23.86
CA PRO A 195 32.88 -26.49 23.25
C PRO A 195 32.00 -27.15 24.32
N VAL A 196 30.69 -26.93 24.26
CA VAL A 196 29.71 -27.52 25.18
C VAL A 196 28.76 -28.42 24.38
N GLY A 197 28.61 -29.67 24.83
CA GLY A 197 27.67 -30.64 24.24
C GLY A 197 26.64 -31.18 25.22
N GLU A 198 26.70 -30.77 26.49
CA GLU A 198 25.78 -31.23 27.54
C GLU A 198 24.45 -30.47 27.46
N CYS A 199 23.34 -31.21 27.34
CA CYS A 199 22.00 -30.63 27.22
C CYS A 199 21.63 -29.74 28.41
N GLU A 200 21.97 -30.13 29.64
CA GLU A 200 21.62 -29.36 30.84
C GLU A 200 22.24 -27.96 30.83
N LEU A 201 23.52 -27.86 30.44
CA LEU A 201 24.22 -26.57 30.31
C LEU A 201 23.62 -25.68 29.21
N LEU A 202 23.22 -26.28 28.08
CA LEU A 202 22.57 -25.55 26.99
C LEU A 202 21.19 -25.01 27.41
N VAL A 203 20.38 -25.82 28.10
CA VAL A 203 19.07 -25.40 28.63
C VAL A 203 19.24 -24.27 29.63
N HIS A 204 20.15 -24.39 30.60
CA HIS A 204 20.41 -23.33 31.57
C HIS A 204 20.88 -22.03 30.90
N SER A 205 21.73 -22.13 29.88
CA SER A 205 22.19 -20.97 29.12
C SER A 205 21.07 -20.31 28.32
N LEU A 206 20.14 -21.10 27.78
CA LEU A 206 18.94 -20.59 27.11
C LEU A 206 18.02 -19.86 28.09
N GLU A 207 17.79 -20.40 29.29
CA GLU A 207 17.02 -19.74 30.34
C GLU A 207 17.62 -18.38 30.73
N GLN A 208 18.95 -18.30 30.86
CA GLN A 208 19.65 -17.04 31.11
C GLN A 208 19.48 -16.03 29.97
N LEU A 209 19.52 -16.49 28.72
CA LEU A 209 19.31 -15.63 27.55
C LEU A 209 17.87 -15.11 27.48
N ILE A 210 16.88 -15.97 27.77
CA ILE A 210 15.46 -15.59 27.82
C ILE A 210 15.23 -14.55 28.92
N ALA A 211 15.78 -14.76 30.12
CA ALA A 211 15.64 -13.83 31.25
C ALA A 211 16.35 -12.47 31.02
N ARG A 212 17.33 -12.40 30.11
CA ARG A 212 17.95 -11.13 29.70
C ARG A 212 17.18 -10.43 28.57
N ALA A 213 16.44 -11.18 27.78
CA ALA A 213 15.71 -10.69 26.62
C ALA A 213 14.30 -10.19 26.98
N LEU A 214 13.67 -10.76 28.01
CA LEU A 214 12.34 -10.41 28.51
C LEU A 214 12.41 -9.57 29.79
#